data_AF-A0A8C9F0Y6-F1
#
_entry.id   AF-A0A8C9F0Y6-F1
#
_cell.length_a   1.000
_cell.length_b   1.000
_cell.length_c   1.000
_cell.angle_alpha   90.00
_cell.angle_beta   90.00
_cell.angle_gamma   90.00
#
_symmetry.space_group_name_H-M   'P 1'
#
loop_
_entity.id
_entity.type
_entity.pdbx_description
1 polymer ?
#
loop_
_entity_poly.entity_id
_entity_poly.type
_entity_poly.pdbx_seq_one_letter_code
_entity_poly.pdbx_strand_id
1 'polypeptide(L)'
;MGNALRKFYSKGGGSKLEDRETQRQKESTESGLKKGTAEKKSQKPDCGGEANGYLNSNQTSESPEAGQSSRWHGAGSLPAGAAHSTSLPPAAAKLKSEGNELFKSGQFGEAVPKYSEAIDYVIREQSPDDLSILYSNRAACYFKEGNCSDCIQDCNRALELQPFSLKPLLRRAMAYESMERYRQAYVDYKTVLQIDSSIQAANDSVNRRCGTEIRMCKLIKIPQKPGGETAEEKFRTLKSEGNDFVKKGKYDEAVNKYSECLKLNTKDCTIYTNRALCYLKLYKYEEAKQDCDHILQVEDSNIKAFYRRALAYKGLQVRKKNMAYIEYKYFFGHKNLHVDLQ
;
A
#
# COMPACT_ATOMS: atom_id res chain seq x y z
N MET A 1 -63.84 20.05 6.93
CA MET A 1 -64.85 19.93 5.85
C MET A 1 -64.32 20.76 4.70
N GLY A 2 -63.83 20.13 3.63
CA GLY A 2 -64.56 19.99 2.35
C GLY A 2 -64.51 21.33 1.60
N ASN A 3 -64.12 21.47 0.34
CA ASN A 3 -64.06 20.59 -0.82
C ASN A 3 -63.21 21.37 -1.86
N ALA A 4 -62.33 20.74 -2.63
CA ALA A 4 -62.62 20.26 -3.99
C ALA A 4 -62.75 21.44 -5.01
N LEU A 5 -62.18 21.46 -6.20
CA LEU A 5 -62.15 20.46 -7.26
C LEU A 5 -61.20 20.96 -8.38
N ARG A 6 -60.55 19.99 -9.04
CA ARG A 6 -60.47 19.79 -10.51
C ARG A 6 -59.72 20.82 -11.37
N LYS A 7 -58.64 20.37 -12.03
CA LYS A 7 -58.60 19.80 -13.42
C LYS A 7 -58.62 20.94 -14.46
N PHE A 8 -57.91 20.94 -15.58
CA PHE A 8 -57.48 19.86 -16.47
C PHE A 8 -56.70 20.48 -17.65
N TYR A 9 -55.92 19.64 -18.32
CA TYR A 9 -55.49 19.66 -19.74
C TYR A 9 -54.64 20.84 -20.26
N SER A 10 -53.80 20.75 -21.29
CA SER A 10 -53.08 19.70 -22.03
C SER A 10 -52.61 20.32 -23.35
N LYS A 11 -51.51 19.77 -23.91
CA LYS A 11 -51.01 19.95 -25.29
C LYS A 11 -50.54 21.37 -25.62
N GLY A 12 -49.51 21.60 -26.41
CA GLY A 12 -48.70 20.78 -27.31
C GLY A 12 -48.01 21.80 -28.22
N GLY A 13 -46.69 21.72 -28.39
CA GLY A 13 -46.12 21.46 -29.71
C GLY A 13 -45.67 22.72 -30.47
N GLY A 14 -44.44 22.69 -31.00
CA GLY A 14 -44.15 23.23 -32.32
C GLY A 14 -43.63 24.67 -32.44
N SER A 15 -42.29 24.78 -32.47
CA SER A 15 -41.48 25.46 -33.49
C SER A 15 -41.54 26.98 -33.74
N LYS A 16 -40.33 27.56 -33.63
CA LYS A 16 -39.61 28.42 -34.60
C LYS A 16 -39.84 29.94 -34.63
N LEU A 17 -38.70 30.59 -34.94
CA LEU A 17 -38.48 31.96 -35.45
C LEU A 17 -38.50 33.04 -34.34
N GLU A 18 -37.60 34.03 -34.31
CA GLU A 18 -37.09 34.83 -35.43
C GLU A 18 -35.85 35.65 -34.99
N ASP A 19 -34.93 35.87 -35.93
CA ASP A 19 -34.23 37.14 -36.22
C ASP A 19 -33.32 37.83 -35.18
N ARG A 20 -32.18 38.46 -35.52
CA ARG A 20 -31.76 39.05 -36.80
C ARG A 20 -30.25 39.39 -36.79
N GLU A 21 -29.62 39.14 -37.93
CA GLU A 21 -28.78 40.08 -38.71
C GLU A 21 -27.54 40.71 -38.06
N THR A 22 -26.34 40.23 -38.43
CA THR A 22 -25.45 40.69 -39.54
C THR A 22 -24.48 41.79 -39.08
N GLN A 23 -23.22 41.85 -39.52
CA GLN A 23 -22.64 41.65 -40.86
C GLN A 23 -21.19 41.16 -40.66
N ARG A 24 -20.74 40.08 -41.34
CA ARG A 24 -20.12 40.06 -42.70
C ARG A 24 -18.77 40.83 -42.75
N GLN A 25 -17.72 40.40 -43.44
CA GLN A 25 -17.47 39.29 -44.38
C GLN A 25 -15.95 39.27 -44.67
N LYS A 26 -15.32 38.08 -44.69
CA LYS A 26 -14.81 37.33 -45.87
C LYS A 26 -13.42 37.78 -46.37
N GLU A 27 -12.45 36.85 -46.31
CA GLU A 27 -11.89 36.06 -47.44
C GLU A 27 -10.69 36.80 -48.05
N SER A 28 -9.60 36.21 -48.53
CA SER A 28 -9.24 34.84 -48.89
C SER A 28 -7.73 34.79 -49.23
N THR A 29 -7.11 33.64 -48.99
CA THR A 29 -6.09 32.92 -49.79
C THR A 29 -4.91 33.62 -50.50
N GLU A 30 -3.76 32.95 -50.34
CA GLU A 30 -2.73 32.62 -51.35
C GLU A 30 -1.52 33.53 -51.64
N SER A 31 -0.34 32.97 -51.31
CA SER A 31 0.89 32.85 -52.11
C SER A 31 1.68 34.09 -52.55
N GLY A 32 3.02 34.03 -52.39
CA GLY A 32 3.93 34.89 -53.17
C GLY A 32 5.24 35.24 -52.49
N LEU A 33 6.35 34.74 -53.05
CA LEU A 33 7.74 35.03 -52.69
C LEU A 33 8.12 36.53 -52.75
N LYS A 34 9.06 36.98 -51.89
CA LYS A 34 10.42 37.43 -52.28
C LYS A 34 11.27 37.99 -51.11
N LYS A 35 12.51 37.48 -51.06
CA LYS A 35 13.81 38.06 -50.65
C LYS A 35 13.88 39.25 -49.68
N GLY A 36 14.65 39.05 -48.60
CA GLY A 36 15.35 40.09 -47.84
C GLY A 36 16.35 39.47 -46.85
N THR A 37 17.64 39.74 -47.06
CA THR A 37 18.80 39.36 -46.24
C THR A 37 18.85 40.08 -44.89
N ALA A 38 19.20 39.38 -43.79
CA ALA A 38 20.20 39.81 -42.78
C ALA A 38 20.20 38.94 -41.50
N GLU A 39 21.37 38.35 -41.24
CA GLU A 39 22.08 38.18 -39.97
C GLU A 39 21.50 37.44 -38.72
N LYS A 40 22.39 36.59 -38.19
CA LYS A 40 22.37 35.82 -36.94
C LYS A 40 22.03 36.66 -35.71
N LYS A 41 21.21 36.09 -34.81
CA LYS A 41 21.49 35.94 -33.36
C LYS A 41 20.43 35.08 -32.69
N SER A 42 20.81 33.88 -32.24
CA SER A 42 19.99 33.05 -31.35
C SER A 42 20.38 33.35 -29.90
N GLN A 43 19.48 33.96 -29.15
CA GLN A 43 19.55 34.07 -27.69
C GLN A 43 18.81 32.88 -27.09
N LYS A 44 19.51 32.10 -26.25
CA LYS A 44 18.91 31.22 -25.24
C LYS A 44 18.58 32.05 -24.00
N PRO A 45 17.49 31.79 -23.27
CA PRO A 45 17.40 32.21 -21.89
C PRO A 45 18.07 31.18 -20.99
N ASP A 46 18.82 31.76 -20.07
CA ASP A 46 19.63 31.18 -19.02
C ASP A 46 18.78 30.76 -17.82
N CYS A 47 19.19 29.71 -17.13
CA CYS A 47 18.86 29.49 -15.72
C CYS A 47 19.92 28.54 -15.13
N GLY A 48 21.08 29.11 -14.78
CA GLY A 48 21.84 28.61 -13.64
C GLY A 48 21.02 28.78 -12.36
N GLY A 49 21.22 28.04 -11.29
CA GLY A 49 22.25 27.09 -10.91
C GLY A 49 22.23 27.07 -9.39
N GLU A 50 22.38 25.92 -8.75
CA GLU A 50 23.06 25.84 -7.46
C GLU A 50 23.37 24.38 -7.12
N ALA A 51 24.63 24.20 -6.75
CA ALA A 51 25.27 22.94 -6.46
C ALA A 51 24.76 22.33 -5.15
N ASN A 52 24.66 21.00 -5.12
CA ASN A 52 24.90 20.25 -3.89
C ASN A 52 25.74 19.03 -4.24
N GLY A 53 26.98 19.05 -3.75
CA GLY A 53 27.96 17.98 -3.86
C GLY A 53 27.65 16.80 -2.93
N TYR A 54 28.69 15.98 -2.70
CA TYR A 54 28.72 14.66 -2.04
C TYR A 54 28.40 13.52 -3.04
N LEU A 55 29.34 12.70 -3.53
CA LEU A 55 30.66 12.31 -3.01
C LEU A 55 31.58 11.92 -4.19
N ASN A 56 32.78 12.50 -4.20
CA ASN A 56 33.98 11.82 -4.68
C ASN A 56 35.01 11.92 -3.56
N SER A 57 35.35 10.79 -2.96
CA SER A 57 36.59 10.59 -2.23
C SER A 57 36.93 9.12 -2.31
N ASN A 58 37.50 8.74 -3.45
CA ASN A 58 38.49 7.68 -3.48
C ASN A 58 39.70 8.16 -2.66
N GLN A 59 40.00 7.46 -1.58
CA GLN A 59 41.39 7.18 -1.23
C GLN A 59 41.63 5.71 -1.51
N THR A 60 42.36 5.49 -2.60
CA THR A 60 43.13 4.30 -2.88
C THR A 60 44.10 4.02 -1.73
N SER A 61 44.01 2.83 -1.16
CA SER A 61 45.20 2.09 -0.74
C SER A 61 45.14 0.73 -1.44
N GLU A 62 46.26 0.39 -2.06
CA GLU A 62 46.43 -0.73 -2.97
C GLU A 62 46.58 -2.08 -2.24
N SER A 63 45.91 -3.10 -2.81
CA SER A 63 46.40 -4.48 -3.04
C SER A 63 46.56 -5.44 -1.83
N PRO A 64 46.70 -6.76 -2.06
CA PRO A 64 45.96 -7.68 -2.94
C PRO A 64 45.53 -8.98 -2.20
N GLU A 65 44.65 -9.78 -2.80
CA GLU A 65 44.42 -11.17 -2.37
C GLU A 65 45.60 -12.08 -2.79
N ALA A 66 46.22 -12.74 -1.81
CA ALA A 66 46.86 -14.05 -1.96
C ALA A 66 46.90 -14.74 -0.59
N GLY A 67 46.39 -15.97 -0.53
CA GLY A 67 46.08 -16.66 0.72
C GLY A 67 47.28 -17.14 1.54
N GLN A 68 47.04 -17.42 2.82
CA GLN A 68 47.30 -18.72 3.45
C GLN A 68 46.81 -18.75 4.92
N SER A 69 46.43 -19.95 5.31
CA SER A 69 45.84 -20.39 6.59
C SER A 69 46.63 -20.00 7.85
N SER A 70 45.92 -19.62 8.93
CA SER A 70 46.10 -20.20 10.27
C SER A 70 44.81 -19.98 11.09
N ARG A 71 44.04 -21.04 11.37
CA ARG A 71 44.05 -21.86 12.60
C ARG A 71 43.41 -21.15 13.81
N TRP A 72 42.08 -21.31 13.94
CA TRP A 72 41.40 -21.20 15.24
C TRP A 72 41.22 -22.61 15.81
N HIS A 73 41.81 -22.83 16.98
CA HIS A 73 41.73 -24.09 17.73
C HIS A 73 40.54 -24.12 18.67
N GLY A 74 39.79 -25.24 18.63
CA GLY A 74 39.05 -25.86 19.75
C GLY A 74 37.67 -25.28 20.09
N ALA A 75 36.60 -26.06 20.26
CA ALA A 75 36.45 -27.51 20.28
C ALA A 75 34.96 -27.91 20.14
N GLY A 76 34.67 -29.09 19.56
CA GLY A 76 33.44 -29.86 19.85
C GLY A 76 32.57 -30.38 18.68
N SER A 77 33.06 -31.43 17.99
CA SER A 77 32.30 -32.63 17.55
C SER A 77 31.24 -32.61 16.42
N LEU A 78 31.75 -32.90 15.21
CA LEU A 78 31.34 -33.88 14.17
C LEU A 78 30.10 -33.67 13.24
N PRO A 79 30.14 -34.20 11.98
CA PRO A 79 29.71 -33.47 10.79
C PRO A 79 28.72 -34.23 9.87
N ALA A 80 28.03 -33.50 8.98
CA ALA A 80 27.53 -34.02 7.71
C ALA A 80 27.16 -32.88 6.74
N GLY A 81 27.59 -32.98 5.48
CA GLY A 81 27.04 -32.18 4.37
C GLY A 81 28.06 -31.27 3.68
N ALA A 82 28.86 -31.86 2.81
CA ALA A 82 29.78 -31.17 1.92
C ALA A 82 29.06 -30.30 0.88
N ALA A 83 29.76 -29.22 0.52
CA ALA A 83 29.89 -28.64 -0.82
C ALA A 83 28.63 -28.10 -1.53
N HIS A 84 28.57 -26.77 -1.67
CA HIS A 84 28.34 -26.10 -2.96
C HIS A 84 28.90 -24.67 -2.90
N SER A 85 30.20 -24.51 -3.21
CA SER A 85 30.74 -23.24 -3.69
C SER A 85 31.16 -23.43 -5.14
N THR A 86 30.20 -23.36 -6.06
CA THR A 86 30.47 -23.42 -7.49
C THR A 86 30.84 -22.03 -7.97
N SER A 87 32.10 -21.86 -8.36
CA SER A 87 32.62 -20.65 -8.99
C SER A 87 31.91 -20.40 -10.32
N LEU A 88 31.51 -19.15 -10.54
CA LEU A 88 30.90 -18.64 -11.78
C LEU A 88 31.66 -19.15 -13.03
N PRO A 89 30.96 -19.64 -14.08
CA PRO A 89 31.60 -20.21 -15.27
C PRO A 89 32.65 -19.25 -15.87
N PRO A 90 33.82 -19.73 -16.35
CA PRO A 90 34.90 -18.85 -16.80
C PRO A 90 34.49 -17.85 -17.89
N ALA A 91 33.60 -18.28 -18.80
CA ALA A 91 33.05 -17.43 -19.85
C ALA A 91 32.18 -16.29 -19.29
N ALA A 92 31.28 -16.60 -18.36
CA ALA A 92 30.43 -15.60 -17.73
C ALA A 92 31.23 -14.69 -16.77
N ALA A 93 32.29 -15.20 -16.14
CA ALA A 93 33.19 -14.42 -15.30
C ALA A 93 33.96 -13.37 -16.11
N LYS A 94 34.42 -13.74 -17.32
CA LYS A 94 35.06 -12.82 -18.25
C LYS A 94 34.10 -11.72 -18.73
N LEU A 95 32.88 -12.08 -19.12
CA LEU A 95 31.87 -11.10 -19.53
C LEU A 95 31.49 -10.15 -18.39
N LYS A 96 31.39 -10.68 -17.16
CA LYS A 96 31.19 -9.87 -15.96
C LYS A 96 32.35 -8.91 -15.71
N SER A 97 33.60 -9.34 -15.87
CA SER A 97 34.76 -8.44 -15.68
C SER A 97 34.81 -7.37 -16.77
N GLU A 98 34.57 -7.71 -18.03
CA GLU A 98 34.46 -6.74 -19.14
C GLU A 98 33.37 -5.70 -18.86
N GLY A 99 32.17 -6.14 -18.43
CA GLY A 99 31.09 -5.24 -18.03
C GLY A 99 31.45 -4.34 -16.85
N ASN A 100 32.23 -4.84 -15.88
CA ASN A 100 32.68 -4.04 -14.74
C ASN A 100 33.72 -2.99 -15.16
N GLU A 101 34.59 -3.30 -16.11
CA GLU A 101 35.55 -2.35 -16.67
C GLU A 101 34.84 -1.23 -17.44
N LEU A 102 33.87 -1.59 -18.29
CA LEU A 102 33.01 -0.63 -19.00
C LEU A 102 32.19 0.24 -18.03
N PHE A 103 31.70 -0.34 -16.93
CA PHE A 103 31.02 0.42 -15.89
C PHE A 103 31.96 1.45 -15.22
N LYS A 104 33.23 1.07 -14.97
CA LYS A 104 34.24 1.98 -14.41
C LYS A 104 34.65 3.07 -15.41
N SER A 105 34.69 2.77 -16.71
CA SER A 105 34.95 3.76 -17.76
C SER A 105 33.77 4.70 -18.02
N GLY A 106 32.60 4.43 -17.42
CA GLY A 106 31.38 5.22 -17.59
C GLY A 106 30.57 4.88 -18.84
N GLN A 107 30.97 3.84 -19.59
CA GLN A 107 30.28 3.36 -20.78
C GLN A 107 29.15 2.38 -20.41
N PHE A 108 28.09 2.92 -19.79
CA PHE A 108 26.99 2.10 -19.27
C PHE A 108 26.23 1.35 -20.37
N GLY A 109 26.02 1.97 -21.53
CA GLY A 109 25.28 1.37 -22.65
C GLY A 109 25.99 0.19 -23.29
N GLU A 110 27.33 0.19 -23.30
CA GLU A 110 28.13 -0.95 -23.76
C GLU A 110 28.28 -2.03 -22.67
N ALA A 111 28.16 -1.67 -21.39
CA ALA A 111 28.21 -2.61 -20.28
C ALA A 111 26.93 -3.49 -20.19
N VAL A 112 25.75 -2.93 -20.49
CA VAL A 112 24.46 -3.64 -20.47
C VAL A 112 24.44 -4.93 -21.31
N PRO A 113 24.85 -4.94 -22.59
CA PRO A 113 24.86 -6.16 -23.41
C PRO A 113 25.83 -7.20 -22.86
N LYS A 114 27.00 -6.78 -22.34
CA LYS A 114 27.97 -7.71 -21.71
C LYS A 114 27.39 -8.43 -20.49
N TYR A 115 26.64 -7.72 -19.64
CA TYR A 115 25.92 -8.36 -18.55
C TYR A 115 24.76 -9.23 -19.02
N SER A 116 24.08 -8.85 -20.11
CA SER A 116 22.98 -9.64 -20.67
C SER A 116 23.47 -10.97 -21.23
N GLU A 117 24.59 -10.96 -21.96
CA GLU A 117 25.26 -12.19 -22.40
C GLU A 117 25.69 -13.05 -21.20
N ALA A 118 26.27 -12.45 -20.15
CA ALA A 118 26.66 -13.18 -18.95
C ALA A 118 25.45 -13.84 -18.25
N ILE A 119 24.31 -13.14 -18.20
CA ILE A 119 23.04 -13.65 -17.66
C ILE A 119 22.56 -14.84 -18.47
N ASP A 120 22.57 -14.76 -19.80
CA ASP A 120 22.11 -15.84 -20.68
C ASP A 120 22.96 -17.11 -20.53
N TYR A 121 24.25 -16.98 -20.28
CA TYR A 121 25.13 -18.11 -19.94
C TYR A 121 24.77 -18.70 -18.56
N VAL A 122 24.60 -17.85 -17.55
CA VAL A 122 24.34 -18.29 -16.17
C VAL A 122 22.95 -18.94 -16.00
N ILE A 123 21.95 -18.48 -16.74
CA ILE A 123 20.60 -19.10 -16.74
C ILE A 123 20.69 -20.59 -17.13
N ARG A 124 21.61 -20.95 -18.03
CA ARG A 124 21.81 -22.34 -18.48
C ARG A 124 22.48 -23.21 -17.41
N GLU A 125 23.35 -22.60 -16.61
CA GLU A 125 24.15 -23.27 -15.58
C GLU A 125 23.46 -23.29 -14.19
N GLN A 126 22.31 -22.61 -14.05
CA GLN A 126 21.45 -22.60 -12.85
C GLN A 126 22.15 -22.19 -11.54
N SER A 127 23.02 -21.17 -11.57
CA SER A 127 23.59 -20.58 -10.35
C SER A 127 22.82 -19.32 -9.90
N PRO A 128 21.88 -19.42 -8.94
CA PRO A 128 20.96 -18.33 -8.59
C PRO A 128 21.65 -17.13 -7.93
N ASP A 129 22.69 -17.37 -7.12
CA ASP A 129 23.43 -16.32 -6.41
C ASP A 129 24.19 -15.42 -7.39
N ASP A 130 24.90 -16.03 -8.33
CA ASP A 130 25.64 -15.33 -9.37
C ASP A 130 24.70 -14.57 -10.32
N LEU A 131 23.53 -15.16 -10.61
CA LEU A 131 22.50 -14.55 -11.43
C LEU A 131 21.94 -13.29 -10.74
N SER A 132 21.71 -13.32 -9.42
CA SER A 132 21.30 -12.15 -8.65
C SER A 132 22.32 -11.02 -8.74
N ILE A 133 23.62 -11.34 -8.62
CA ILE A 133 24.71 -10.36 -8.74
C ILE A 133 24.74 -9.73 -10.13
N LEU A 134 24.57 -10.51 -11.19
CA LEU A 134 24.56 -10.02 -12.57
C LEU A 134 23.39 -9.09 -12.85
N TYR A 135 22.17 -9.47 -12.43
CA TYR A 135 21.01 -8.57 -12.51
C TYR A 135 21.24 -7.28 -11.71
N SER A 136 21.84 -7.38 -10.52
CA SER A 136 22.17 -6.21 -9.71
C SER A 136 23.16 -5.26 -10.40
N ASN A 137 24.16 -5.82 -11.11
CA ASN A 137 25.15 -5.04 -11.85
C ASN A 137 24.54 -4.38 -13.09
N ARG A 138 23.70 -5.09 -13.85
CA ARG A 138 23.01 -4.53 -15.01
C ARG A 138 22.01 -3.44 -14.60
N ALA A 139 21.29 -3.63 -13.49
CA ALA A 139 20.44 -2.59 -12.91
C ALA A 139 21.22 -1.31 -12.55
N ALA A 140 22.47 -1.43 -12.12
CA ALA A 140 23.33 -0.28 -11.85
C ALA A 140 23.61 0.53 -13.13
N CYS A 141 23.83 -0.14 -14.28
CA CYS A 141 23.99 0.51 -15.58
C CYS A 141 22.73 1.27 -15.96
N TYR A 142 21.56 0.60 -15.93
CA TYR A 142 20.28 1.24 -16.27
C TYR A 142 19.98 2.45 -15.41
N PHE A 143 20.25 2.38 -14.11
CA PHE A 143 20.06 3.52 -13.22
C PHE A 143 20.96 4.70 -13.60
N LYS A 144 22.22 4.44 -13.97
CA LYS A 144 23.17 5.49 -14.39
C LYS A 144 22.81 6.11 -15.75
N GLU A 145 22.17 5.36 -16.63
CA GLU A 145 21.60 5.87 -17.87
C GLU A 145 20.31 6.67 -17.67
N GLY A 146 19.72 6.63 -16.46
CA GLY A 146 18.44 7.25 -16.15
C GLY A 146 17.22 6.38 -16.47
N ASN A 147 17.43 5.17 -16.99
CA ASN A 147 16.37 4.19 -17.23
C ASN A 147 15.97 3.50 -15.91
N CYS A 148 15.11 4.20 -15.16
CA CYS A 148 14.70 3.75 -13.84
C CYS A 148 13.73 2.55 -13.91
N SER A 149 12.98 2.37 -15.01
CA SER A 149 12.03 1.27 -15.16
C SER A 149 12.73 -0.08 -15.28
N ASP A 150 13.75 -0.18 -16.13
CA ASP A 150 14.47 -1.43 -16.35
C ASP A 150 15.37 -1.76 -15.15
N CYS A 151 15.93 -0.74 -14.49
CA CYS A 151 16.60 -0.89 -13.20
C CYS A 151 15.69 -1.58 -12.16
N ILE A 152 14.45 -1.14 -12.01
CA ILE A 152 13.49 -1.72 -11.05
C ILE A 152 13.18 -3.18 -11.42
N GLN A 153 13.00 -3.49 -12.71
CA GLN A 153 12.72 -4.86 -13.16
C GLN A 153 13.88 -5.81 -12.82
N ASP A 154 15.11 -5.42 -13.11
CA ASP A 154 16.29 -6.23 -12.80
C ASP A 154 16.53 -6.35 -11.29
N CYS A 155 16.25 -5.29 -10.52
CA CYS A 155 16.30 -5.39 -9.06
C CYS A 155 15.23 -6.36 -8.51
N ASN A 156 14.03 -6.40 -9.11
CA ASN A 156 13.00 -7.36 -8.72
C ASN A 156 13.45 -8.79 -8.97
N ARG A 157 13.98 -9.08 -10.17
CA ARG A 157 14.55 -10.41 -10.49
C ARG A 157 15.68 -10.79 -9.54
N ALA A 158 16.59 -9.85 -9.23
CA ALA A 158 17.67 -10.10 -8.29
C ALA A 158 17.16 -10.44 -6.88
N LEU A 159 16.06 -9.82 -6.44
CA LEU A 159 15.46 -10.03 -5.12
C LEU A 159 14.53 -11.26 -5.07
N GLU A 160 13.95 -11.68 -6.20
CA GLU A 160 13.28 -12.98 -6.31
C GLU A 160 14.27 -14.13 -6.09
N LEU A 161 15.51 -13.97 -6.56
CA LEU A 161 16.60 -14.93 -6.35
C LEU A 161 17.19 -14.84 -4.94
N GLN A 162 17.47 -13.62 -4.46
CA GLN A 162 18.07 -13.37 -3.15
C GLN A 162 17.30 -12.30 -2.36
N PRO A 163 16.32 -12.70 -1.52
CA PRO A 163 15.35 -11.79 -0.89
C PRO A 163 15.87 -10.71 0.07
N PHE A 164 17.16 -10.69 0.42
CA PHE A 164 17.74 -9.71 1.34
C PHE A 164 19.09 -9.15 0.86
N SER A 165 19.31 -9.15 -0.46
CA SER A 165 20.51 -8.58 -1.04
C SER A 165 20.50 -7.05 -0.91
N LEU A 166 21.48 -6.49 -0.19
CA LEU A 166 21.57 -5.06 0.11
C LEU A 166 21.68 -4.19 -1.14
N LYS A 167 22.47 -4.61 -2.13
CA LYS A 167 22.75 -3.81 -3.34
C LYS A 167 21.51 -3.64 -4.23
N PRO A 168 20.76 -4.71 -4.61
CA PRO A 168 19.50 -4.54 -5.33
C PRO A 168 18.46 -3.71 -4.56
N LEU A 169 18.32 -3.89 -3.25
CA LEU A 169 17.36 -3.09 -2.45
C LEU A 169 17.69 -1.60 -2.51
N LEU A 170 18.96 -1.23 -2.30
CA LEU A 170 19.39 0.16 -2.38
C LEU A 170 19.16 0.75 -3.77
N ARG A 171 19.53 0.03 -4.84
CA ARG A 171 19.36 0.50 -6.22
C ARG A 171 17.89 0.67 -6.58
N ARG A 172 17.03 -0.27 -6.17
CA ARG A 172 15.59 -0.19 -6.38
C ARG A 172 14.97 0.99 -5.62
N ALA A 173 15.41 1.22 -4.38
CA ALA A 173 14.97 2.37 -3.58
C ALA A 173 15.33 3.70 -4.27
N MET A 174 16.56 3.82 -4.75
CA MET A 174 17.03 5.00 -5.49
C MET A 174 16.26 5.20 -6.81
N ALA A 175 15.96 4.13 -7.54
CA ALA A 175 15.16 4.18 -8.76
C ALA A 175 13.69 4.55 -8.50
N TYR A 176 13.12 4.12 -7.37
CA TYR A 176 11.81 4.59 -6.94
C TYR A 176 11.84 6.06 -6.53
N GLU A 177 12.91 6.52 -5.89
CA GLU A 177 13.09 7.92 -5.51
C GLU A 177 13.19 8.85 -6.73
N SER A 178 13.93 8.45 -7.77
CA SER A 178 14.00 9.20 -9.03
C SER A 178 12.68 9.21 -9.82
N MET A 179 11.82 8.21 -9.62
CA MET A 179 10.46 8.16 -10.16
C MET A 179 9.40 8.80 -9.25
N GLU A 180 9.79 9.47 -8.16
CA GLU A 180 8.89 10.06 -7.17
C GLU A 180 7.94 9.06 -6.49
N ARG A 181 8.28 7.77 -6.52
CA ARG A 181 7.53 6.67 -5.86
C ARG A 181 8.01 6.49 -4.43
N TYR A 182 7.96 7.57 -3.64
CA TYR A 182 8.57 7.68 -2.31
C TYR A 182 8.10 6.62 -1.30
N ARG A 183 6.84 6.16 -1.40
CA ARG A 183 6.33 5.11 -0.51
C ARG A 183 7.04 3.77 -0.70
N GLN A 184 7.33 3.40 -1.94
CA GLN A 184 8.01 2.14 -2.23
C GLN A 184 9.50 2.26 -1.92
N ALA A 185 10.10 3.40 -2.26
CA ALA A 185 11.48 3.71 -1.86
C ALA A 185 11.67 3.62 -0.33
N TYR A 186 10.72 4.13 0.46
CA TYR A 186 10.79 4.06 1.92
C TYR A 186 10.82 2.62 2.45
N VAL A 187 10.00 1.73 1.88
CA VAL A 187 9.97 0.32 2.30
C VAL A 187 11.33 -0.29 2.05
N ASP A 188 11.88 -0.13 0.85
CA ASP A 188 13.19 -0.68 0.49
C ASP A 188 14.31 -0.10 1.36
N TYR A 189 14.39 1.22 1.54
CA TYR A 189 15.40 1.81 2.43
C TYR A 189 15.25 1.33 3.88
N LYS A 190 14.03 1.14 4.36
CA LYS A 190 13.81 0.64 5.72
C LYS A 190 14.21 -0.82 5.87
N THR A 191 13.98 -1.65 4.85
CA THR A 191 14.49 -3.03 4.84
C THR A 191 16.01 -3.06 4.84
N VAL A 192 16.67 -2.17 4.08
CA VAL A 192 18.12 -2.02 4.11
C VAL A 192 18.61 -1.67 5.52
N LEU A 193 18.00 -0.68 6.17
CA LEU A 193 18.37 -0.26 7.53
C LEU A 193 18.08 -1.31 8.61
N GLN A 194 17.15 -2.24 8.36
CA GLN A 194 16.91 -3.39 9.23
C GLN A 194 18.02 -4.44 9.11
N ILE A 195 18.62 -4.57 7.92
CA ILE A 195 19.74 -5.49 7.68
C ILE A 195 21.05 -4.86 8.15
N ASP A 196 21.31 -3.62 7.73
CA ASP A 196 22.49 -2.85 8.08
C ASP A 196 22.12 -1.39 8.35
N SER A 197 22.13 -1.01 9.64
CA SER A 197 21.80 0.33 10.10
C SER A 197 22.90 1.37 9.83
N SER A 198 24.11 0.95 9.46
CA SER A 198 25.26 1.85 9.25
C SER A 198 25.21 2.62 7.93
N ILE A 199 24.37 2.15 6.98
CA ILE A 199 24.27 2.71 5.64
C ILE A 199 23.66 4.12 5.68
N GLN A 200 24.54 5.12 5.58
CA GLN A 200 24.14 6.54 5.65
C GLN A 200 23.22 6.96 4.51
N ALA A 201 23.45 6.47 3.29
CA ALA A 201 22.61 6.81 2.14
C ALA A 201 21.12 6.47 2.38
N ALA A 202 20.85 5.31 2.98
CA ALA A 202 19.48 4.91 3.31
C ALA A 202 18.91 5.76 4.46
N ASN A 203 19.70 6.07 5.49
CA ASN A 203 19.29 6.95 6.60
C ASN A 203 18.94 8.36 6.11
N ASP A 204 19.77 8.95 5.25
CA ASP A 204 19.56 10.27 4.66
C ASP A 204 18.29 10.32 3.81
N SER A 205 18.10 9.35 2.90
CA SER A 205 16.90 9.30 2.04
C SER A 205 15.61 9.07 2.83
N VAL A 206 15.66 8.24 3.87
CA VAL A 206 14.53 8.00 4.78
C VAL A 206 14.18 9.25 5.58
N ASN A 207 15.15 10.03 6.02
CA ASN A 207 14.91 11.20 6.88
C ASN A 207 14.58 12.48 6.08
N ARG A 208 15.14 12.66 4.87
CA ARG A 208 14.94 13.86 4.05
C ARG A 208 13.77 13.78 3.08
N ARG A 209 13.78 12.80 2.17
CA ARG A 209 12.84 12.75 1.02
C ARG A 209 11.66 11.82 1.28
N CYS A 210 11.94 10.58 1.66
CA CYS A 210 10.88 9.60 1.86
C CYS A 210 10.09 9.85 3.16
N GLY A 211 10.77 10.31 4.23
CA GLY A 211 10.16 10.54 5.53
C GLY A 211 9.31 11.81 5.60
N THR A 212 9.70 12.88 4.91
CA THR A 212 8.91 14.10 4.80
C THR A 212 7.64 13.83 4.01
N GLU A 213 7.73 13.13 2.87
CA GLU A 213 6.57 12.81 2.05
C GLU A 213 5.62 11.81 2.72
N ILE A 214 6.12 10.86 3.50
CA ILE A 214 5.25 9.97 4.31
C ILE A 214 4.64 10.71 5.50
N ARG A 215 5.35 11.64 6.14
CA ARG A 215 4.77 12.51 7.18
C ARG A 215 3.71 13.43 6.58
N MET A 216 3.96 14.00 5.40
CA MET A 216 2.99 14.80 4.65
C MET A 216 1.81 13.95 4.17
N CYS A 217 2.01 12.72 3.68
CA CYS A 217 0.93 11.76 3.38
C CYS A 217 0.17 11.27 4.62
N LYS A 218 0.75 11.36 5.83
CA LYS A 218 0.05 11.07 7.09
C LYS A 218 -0.72 12.29 7.62
N LEU A 219 -0.19 13.49 7.39
CA LEU A 219 -0.77 14.76 7.84
C LEU A 219 -1.86 15.28 6.89
N ILE A 220 -1.62 15.15 5.60
CA ILE A 220 -2.61 15.32 4.55
C ILE A 220 -3.31 13.97 4.43
N LYS A 221 -4.61 13.90 4.71
CA LYS A 221 -5.46 12.74 4.39
C LYS A 221 -5.54 12.57 2.87
N ILE A 222 -4.44 12.24 2.20
CA ILE A 222 -4.41 12.06 0.74
C ILE A 222 -5.06 10.71 0.44
N PRO A 223 -6.19 10.69 -0.30
CA PRO A 223 -6.82 9.44 -0.71
C PRO A 223 -5.85 8.67 -1.60
N GLN A 224 -5.75 7.35 -1.36
CA GLN A 224 -5.11 6.43 -2.30
C GLN A 224 -5.81 6.54 -3.67
N LYS A 225 -5.07 6.35 -4.76
CA LYS A 225 -5.55 6.45 -6.16
C LYS A 225 -6.86 5.68 -6.40
N PRO A 226 -7.72 6.13 -7.35
CA PRO A 226 -8.98 5.47 -7.66
C PRO A 226 -8.72 4.24 -8.55
N GLY A 227 -8.32 3.14 -7.93
CA GLY A 227 -8.53 1.79 -8.46
C GLY A 227 -9.70 1.22 -7.68
N GLY A 228 -10.77 0.83 -8.37
CA GLY A 228 -12.11 0.57 -7.82
C GLY A 228 -12.14 -0.04 -6.41
N GLU A 229 -13.03 0.51 -5.57
CA GLU A 229 -13.26 0.14 -4.17
C GLU A 229 -13.01 -1.35 -3.91
N THR A 230 -11.79 -1.67 -3.46
CA THR A 230 -11.46 -3.05 -3.12
C THR A 230 -12.31 -3.46 -1.91
N ALA A 231 -12.73 -4.72 -1.87
CA ALA A 231 -13.56 -5.22 -0.77
C ALA A 231 -12.90 -5.00 0.61
N GLU A 232 -11.57 -4.98 0.65
CA GLU A 232 -10.78 -4.69 1.85
C GLU A 232 -10.83 -3.21 2.27
N GLU A 233 -10.77 -2.27 1.33
CA GLU A 233 -10.92 -0.84 1.63
C GLU A 233 -12.33 -0.53 2.11
N LYS A 234 -13.35 -1.08 1.45
CA LYS A 234 -14.75 -1.02 1.91
C LYS A 234 -14.91 -1.55 3.32
N PHE A 235 -14.27 -2.68 3.63
CA PHE A 235 -14.29 -3.23 4.98
C PHE A 235 -13.64 -2.28 6.00
N ARG A 236 -12.50 -1.67 5.66
CA ARG A 236 -11.81 -0.71 6.54
C ARG A 236 -12.63 0.55 6.76
N THR A 237 -13.24 1.11 5.72
CA THR A 237 -14.08 2.30 5.84
C THR A 237 -15.31 2.03 6.71
N LEU A 238 -16.06 0.97 6.42
CA LEU A 238 -17.23 0.58 7.21
C LEU A 238 -16.88 0.28 8.68
N LYS A 239 -15.73 -0.37 8.94
CA LYS A 239 -15.24 -0.59 10.31
C LYS A 239 -14.96 0.71 11.04
N SER A 240 -14.35 1.69 10.35
CA SER A 240 -14.07 3.00 10.93
C SER A 240 -15.35 3.80 11.20
N GLU A 241 -16.31 3.79 10.28
CA GLU A 241 -17.63 4.44 10.43
C GLU A 241 -18.40 3.86 11.62
N GLY A 242 -18.45 2.52 11.73
CA GLY A 242 -19.09 1.84 12.86
C GLY A 242 -18.49 2.27 14.20
N ASN A 243 -17.14 2.33 14.29
CA ASN A 243 -16.47 2.80 15.50
C ASN A 243 -16.79 4.26 15.84
N ASP A 244 -16.92 5.12 14.84
CA ASP A 244 -17.26 6.53 15.05
C ASP A 244 -18.71 6.71 15.49
N PHE A 245 -19.65 5.88 15.00
CA PHE A 245 -21.02 5.85 15.51
C PHE A 245 -21.09 5.38 16.97
N VAL A 246 -20.27 4.39 17.37
CA VAL A 246 -20.16 3.97 18.77
C VAL A 246 -19.69 5.12 19.67
N LYS A 247 -18.67 5.89 19.25
CA LYS A 247 -18.20 7.07 20.00
C LYS A 247 -19.27 8.14 20.12
N LYS A 248 -20.11 8.31 19.08
CA LYS A 248 -21.25 9.23 19.07
C LYS A 248 -22.47 8.70 19.85
N GLY A 249 -22.41 7.48 20.39
CA GLY A 249 -23.52 6.84 21.11
C GLY A 249 -24.67 6.36 20.22
N LYS A 250 -24.48 6.36 18.89
CA LYS A 250 -25.48 5.92 17.92
C LYS A 250 -25.33 4.42 17.64
N TYR A 251 -25.81 3.60 18.57
CA TYR A 251 -25.55 2.16 18.52
C TYR A 251 -26.30 1.42 17.40
N ASP A 252 -27.52 1.84 17.01
CA ASP A 252 -28.26 1.19 15.91
C ASP A 252 -27.55 1.39 14.55
N GLU A 253 -27.09 2.61 14.26
CA GLU A 253 -26.32 2.92 13.05
C GLU A 253 -24.99 2.14 13.04
N ALA A 254 -24.33 2.03 14.20
CA ALA A 254 -23.11 1.23 14.34
C ALA A 254 -23.34 -0.27 14.05
N VAL A 255 -24.44 -0.86 14.53
CA VAL A 255 -24.80 -2.27 14.26
C VAL A 255 -24.98 -2.52 12.77
N ASN A 256 -25.64 -1.61 12.06
CA ASN A 256 -25.84 -1.73 10.62
C ASN A 256 -24.51 -1.74 9.87
N LYS A 257 -23.60 -0.82 10.21
CA LYS A 257 -22.26 -0.74 9.62
C LYS A 257 -21.41 -1.99 9.91
N TYR A 258 -21.43 -2.50 11.14
CA TYR A 258 -20.76 -3.76 11.46
C TYR A 258 -21.38 -4.96 10.73
N SER A 259 -22.69 -4.97 10.52
CA SER A 259 -23.37 -6.04 9.76
C SER A 259 -23.01 -6.00 8.27
N GLU A 260 -22.80 -4.81 7.70
CA GLU A 260 -22.24 -4.64 6.35
C GLU A 260 -20.78 -5.13 6.29
N CYS A 261 -19.95 -4.83 7.31
CA CYS A 261 -18.59 -5.37 7.40
C CYS A 261 -18.58 -6.91 7.35
N LEU A 262 -19.50 -7.56 8.06
CA LEU A 262 -19.58 -9.01 8.12
C LEU A 262 -19.99 -9.65 6.79
N LYS A 263 -20.71 -8.94 5.91
CA LYS A 263 -20.99 -9.42 4.55
C LYS A 263 -19.74 -9.48 3.68
N LEU A 264 -18.75 -8.62 3.95
CA LEU A 264 -17.50 -8.54 3.20
C LEU A 264 -16.44 -9.49 3.76
N ASN A 265 -16.31 -9.57 5.08
CA ASN A 265 -15.38 -10.45 5.75
C ASN A 265 -16.01 -11.04 7.02
N THR A 266 -16.26 -12.34 6.98
CA THR A 266 -16.94 -13.09 8.04
C THR A 266 -15.99 -13.60 9.14
N LYS A 267 -14.68 -13.46 8.98
CA LYS A 267 -13.69 -14.10 9.87
C LYS A 267 -13.14 -13.18 10.98
N ASP A 268 -13.39 -11.88 10.94
CA ASP A 268 -12.84 -10.93 11.93
C ASP A 268 -13.67 -10.93 13.23
N CYS A 269 -13.17 -11.63 14.26
CA CYS A 269 -13.74 -11.70 15.61
C CYS A 269 -13.92 -10.32 16.27
N THR A 270 -13.14 -9.31 15.86
CA THR A 270 -13.22 -7.96 16.44
C THR A 270 -14.53 -7.26 16.08
N ILE A 271 -15.08 -7.53 14.89
CA ILE A 271 -16.35 -6.95 14.43
C ILE A 271 -17.52 -7.52 15.23
N TYR A 272 -17.60 -8.84 15.37
CA TYR A 272 -18.58 -9.50 16.23
C TYR A 272 -18.51 -8.97 17.66
N THR A 273 -17.29 -8.81 18.19
CA THR A 273 -17.07 -8.29 19.54
C THR A 273 -17.71 -6.91 19.64
N ASN A 274 -17.37 -5.98 18.75
CA ASN A 274 -17.88 -4.61 18.76
C ASN A 274 -19.39 -4.51 18.52
N ARG A 275 -19.95 -5.35 17.65
CA ARG A 275 -21.40 -5.42 17.41
C ARG A 275 -22.14 -5.94 18.65
N ALA A 276 -21.63 -6.95 19.33
CA ALA A 276 -22.18 -7.44 20.61
C ALA A 276 -22.24 -6.33 21.67
N LEU A 277 -21.21 -5.46 21.74
CA LEU A 277 -21.24 -4.30 22.66
C LEU A 277 -22.36 -3.32 22.31
N CYS A 278 -22.59 -3.06 21.02
CA CYS A 278 -23.68 -2.19 20.58
C CYS A 278 -25.03 -2.80 20.94
N TYR A 279 -25.22 -4.11 20.73
CA TYR A 279 -26.44 -4.81 21.13
C TYR A 279 -26.68 -4.77 22.64
N LEU A 280 -25.64 -4.91 23.46
CA LEU A 280 -25.75 -4.74 24.92
C LEU A 280 -26.25 -3.33 25.30
N LYS A 281 -25.80 -2.29 24.59
CA LYS A 281 -26.26 -0.90 24.81
C LYS A 281 -27.68 -0.65 24.32
N LEU A 282 -28.14 -1.43 23.34
CA LEU A 282 -29.51 -1.40 22.80
C LEU A 282 -30.48 -2.33 23.54
N TYR A 283 -30.05 -2.99 24.63
CA TYR A 283 -30.85 -3.96 25.39
C TYR A 283 -31.29 -5.19 24.56
N LYS A 284 -30.61 -5.44 23.42
CA LYS A 284 -30.80 -6.57 22.51
C LYS A 284 -29.92 -7.74 22.95
N TYR A 285 -30.28 -8.33 24.09
CA TYR A 285 -29.40 -9.25 24.80
C TYR A 285 -29.28 -10.64 24.14
N GLU A 286 -30.29 -11.11 23.41
CA GLU A 286 -30.20 -12.40 22.71
C GLU A 286 -29.23 -12.32 21.53
N GLU A 287 -29.30 -11.24 20.75
CA GLU A 287 -28.41 -10.99 19.61
C GLU A 287 -26.97 -10.78 20.07
N ALA A 288 -26.77 -10.04 21.18
CA ALA A 288 -25.45 -9.90 21.80
C ALA A 288 -24.85 -11.25 22.22
N LYS A 289 -25.68 -12.14 22.75
CA LYS A 289 -25.26 -13.48 23.14
C LYS A 289 -24.85 -14.31 21.93
N GLN A 290 -25.64 -14.31 20.85
CA GLN A 290 -25.33 -15.01 19.60
C GLN A 290 -23.98 -14.60 19.02
N ASP A 291 -23.71 -13.28 18.96
CA ASP A 291 -22.41 -12.77 18.50
C ASP A 291 -21.25 -13.24 19.39
N CYS A 292 -21.47 -13.31 20.71
CA CYS A 292 -20.45 -13.82 21.63
C CYS A 292 -20.22 -15.33 21.48
N ASP A 293 -21.28 -16.11 21.27
CA ASP A 293 -21.18 -17.55 21.07
C ASP A 293 -20.45 -17.87 19.75
N HIS A 294 -20.68 -17.09 18.68
CA HIS A 294 -19.93 -17.23 17.44
C HIS A 294 -18.43 -16.93 17.63
N ILE A 295 -18.08 -15.89 18.39
CA ILE A 295 -16.66 -15.61 18.69
C ILE A 295 -16.04 -16.77 19.46
N LEU A 296 -16.74 -17.31 20.46
CA LEU A 296 -16.21 -18.39 21.29
C LEU A 296 -16.07 -19.70 20.50
N GLN A 297 -16.93 -19.97 19.51
CA GLN A 297 -16.74 -21.11 18.60
C GLN A 297 -15.46 -21.02 17.75
N VAL A 298 -14.97 -19.82 17.48
CA VAL A 298 -13.75 -19.58 16.68
C VAL A 298 -12.53 -19.41 17.58
N GLU A 299 -12.67 -18.66 18.67
CA GLU A 299 -11.64 -18.33 19.64
C GLU A 299 -12.14 -18.64 21.06
N ASP A 300 -11.92 -19.88 21.49
CA ASP A 300 -12.31 -20.35 22.83
C ASP A 300 -11.67 -19.55 23.98
N SER A 301 -10.58 -18.81 23.74
CA SER A 301 -9.86 -18.03 24.76
C SER A 301 -10.21 -16.55 24.80
N ASN A 302 -11.23 -16.08 24.06
CA ASN A 302 -11.51 -14.64 23.96
C ASN A 302 -12.21 -14.09 25.21
N ILE A 303 -11.42 -13.50 26.12
CA ILE A 303 -11.88 -12.93 27.40
C ILE A 303 -12.98 -11.87 27.21
N LYS A 304 -12.88 -11.04 26.15
CA LYS A 304 -13.88 -9.98 25.89
C LYS A 304 -15.23 -10.56 25.51
N ALA A 305 -15.25 -11.65 24.74
CA ALA A 305 -16.47 -12.35 24.37
C ALA A 305 -17.13 -12.99 25.60
N PHE A 306 -16.38 -13.66 26.48
CA PHE A 306 -16.91 -14.19 27.74
C PHE A 306 -17.53 -13.11 28.62
N TYR A 307 -16.83 -11.99 28.80
CA TYR A 307 -17.32 -10.87 29.61
C TYR A 307 -18.62 -10.28 29.04
N ARG A 308 -18.66 -10.04 27.72
CA ARG A 308 -19.86 -9.50 27.05
C ARG A 308 -21.03 -10.49 27.07
N ARG A 309 -20.76 -11.78 26.94
CA ARG A 309 -21.76 -12.84 27.07
C ARG A 309 -22.35 -12.88 28.48
N ALA A 310 -21.52 -12.78 29.52
CA ALA A 310 -21.98 -12.74 30.91
C ALA A 310 -22.90 -11.53 31.16
N LEU A 311 -22.57 -10.36 30.60
CA LEU A 311 -23.43 -9.17 30.65
C LEU A 311 -24.77 -9.40 29.93
N ALA A 312 -24.76 -10.06 28.77
CA ALA A 312 -25.98 -10.42 28.05
C ALA A 312 -26.89 -11.34 28.88
N TYR A 313 -26.33 -12.38 29.50
CA TYR A 313 -27.07 -13.28 30.39
C TYR A 313 -27.69 -12.56 31.58
N LYS A 314 -26.94 -11.64 32.22
CA LYS A 314 -27.46 -10.82 33.32
C LYS A 314 -28.65 -9.97 32.85
N GLY A 315 -28.54 -9.35 31.67
CA GLY A 315 -29.64 -8.58 31.05
C GLY A 315 -30.88 -9.43 30.77
N LEU A 316 -30.71 -10.64 30.22
CA LEU A 316 -31.81 -11.57 29.95
C LEU A 316 -32.53 -12.02 31.22
N GLN A 317 -31.78 -12.32 32.29
CA GLN A 317 -32.36 -12.76 33.55
C GLN A 317 -33.21 -11.66 34.20
N VAL A 318 -32.75 -10.41 34.17
CA VAL A 318 -33.52 -9.24 34.64
C VAL A 318 -34.78 -9.06 33.79
N ARG A 319 -34.68 -9.18 32.47
CA ARG A 319 -35.85 -9.07 31.57
C ARG A 319 -36.89 -10.16 31.85
N LYS A 320 -36.45 -11.40 32.04
CA LYS A 320 -37.35 -12.53 32.37
C LYS A 320 -38.05 -12.33 33.72
N LYS A 321 -37.32 -11.89 34.75
CA LYS A 321 -37.92 -11.58 36.07
C LYS A 321 -38.94 -10.45 35.98
N ASN A 322 -38.61 -9.38 35.25
CA ASN A 322 -39.53 -8.25 35.06
C ASN A 322 -40.78 -8.65 34.27
N MET A 323 -40.65 -9.47 33.22
CA MET A 323 -41.80 -9.99 32.48
C MET A 323 -42.69 -10.88 33.35
N ALA A 324 -42.10 -11.80 34.12
CA ALA A 324 -42.86 -12.63 35.06
C ALA A 324 -43.56 -11.80 36.14
N TYR A 325 -42.95 -10.71 36.62
CA TYR A 325 -43.58 -9.78 37.56
C TYR A 325 -44.76 -9.01 36.93
N ILE A 326 -44.62 -8.56 35.67
CA ILE A 326 -45.69 -7.89 34.94
C ILE A 326 -46.86 -8.87 34.68
N GLU A 327 -46.58 -10.10 34.23
CA GLU A 327 -47.58 -11.14 34.05
C GLU A 327 -48.28 -11.49 35.37
N TYR A 328 -47.53 -11.65 36.46
CA TYR A 328 -48.10 -11.85 37.79
C TYR A 328 -49.03 -10.69 38.19
N LYS A 329 -48.59 -9.43 38.02
CA LYS A 329 -49.41 -8.26 38.35
C LYS A 329 -50.65 -8.13 37.46
N TYR A 330 -50.55 -8.52 36.18
CA TYR A 330 -51.67 -8.50 35.24
C TYR A 330 -52.70 -9.60 35.55
N PHE A 331 -52.25 -10.83 35.84
CA PHE A 331 -53.14 -11.96 36.14
C PHE A 331 -53.73 -11.94 37.55
N PHE A 332 -52.99 -11.49 38.55
CA PHE A 332 -53.42 -11.48 39.96
C PHE A 332 -53.90 -10.11 40.46
N GLY A 333 -53.51 -9.01 39.80
CA GLY A 333 -53.94 -7.65 40.17
C GLY A 333 -55.39 -7.32 39.78
N HIS A 334 -55.99 -8.05 38.84
CA HIS A 334 -57.41 -7.88 38.48
C HIS A 334 -58.40 -8.62 39.41
N LYS A 335 -57.92 -9.48 40.32
CA LYS A 335 -58.80 -10.24 41.23
C LYS A 335 -59.20 -9.51 42.52
N ASN A 336 -58.79 -8.26 42.72
CA ASN A 336 -59.08 -7.49 43.94
C ASN A 336 -59.99 -6.25 43.74
N LEU A 337 -60.80 -6.21 42.69
CA LEU A 337 -61.88 -5.22 42.56
C LEU A 337 -63.22 -5.89 42.21
N HIS A 338 -63.81 -6.55 43.21
CA HIS A 338 -65.26 -6.59 43.47
C HIS A 338 -65.56 -7.65 44.53
N VAL A 339 -65.34 -7.30 45.79
CA VAL A 339 -66.19 -7.80 46.87
C VAL A 339 -66.46 -6.60 47.77
N ASP A 340 -67.47 -5.82 47.38
CA ASP A 340 -68.21 -4.97 48.29
C ASP A 340 -69.68 -5.06 47.91
N LEU A 341 -70.52 -5.08 48.96
CA LEU A 341 -71.99 -5.04 49.03
C LEU A 341 -72.69 -6.40 49.15
N GLN A 342 -72.87 -6.87 50.39
CA GLN A 342 -74.04 -6.50 51.19
C GLN A 342 -73.85 -6.82 52.67
#